data_AF-E4X6E0-F1
#
_entry.id   AF-E4X6E0-F1
#
_cell.length_a   1.000
_cell.length_b   1.000
_cell.length_c   1.000
_cell.angle_alpha   90.00
_cell.angle_beta   90.00
_cell.angle_gamma   90.00
#
_symmetry.space_group_name_H-M   'P 1'
#
loop_
_entity.id
_entity.type
_entity.pdbx_description
1 polymer ?
#
loop_
_entity_poly.entity_id
_entity_poly.type
_entity_poly.pdbx_seq_one_letter_code
_entity_poly.pdbx_strand_id
1 'polypeptide(L)'
;MILVQSFRVIFERPCEILTRQSVGNLLVYDFRVWTKFCEMEIDSKEAALLHSILEAVSYEELTNKLKNLVSEKEYADRIISTCFDRNIVFGKVSKLAIKSELTYYQAMEKYCRERMRIYPYHLQERMVAIEVSPFTYYRKMLRAHLESEKSYDQLPNFTAADVLRLTGIGRNEYIDLLNQSRSKKSITNSISGMLFQLPSQPIDFELESWWMVRVGYPTTLQIQGLSAAAKIMLDSMMDSGDKLFQVAKFASKPGFRELIQKEIVFIEIPVVESDSFRIPVLEGFVMNRLSGDYIESFLYKVFSTLSSQSVKELSELLEEDLNLVSQAVSTLNRLGFAEKDDEAEEENNLMDALSLQESNDIKEDKEDQSKLALIYDSNLAALLMMGNLSAGLKKHAVTMFEVGQLRDDQIDALTEELRLIDDYGADGDAETYFEAGRALLLALVTGYKTIILPLFWSHSNEGDYV
;
A
#
# COMPACT_ATOMS: atom_id res chain seq x y z
N MET A 1 -0.37 21.56 6.54
CA MET A 1 0.03 20.36 5.78
C MET A 1 1.53 20.24 5.96
N ILE A 2 2.02 19.25 6.71
CA ILE A 2 3.46 19.08 6.98
C ILE A 2 3.95 17.95 6.08
N LEU A 3 4.81 18.29 5.12
CA LEU A 3 5.62 17.33 4.40
C LEU A 3 6.71 16.82 5.36
N VAL A 4 6.52 15.61 5.90
CA VAL A 4 7.62 14.87 6.53
C VAL A 4 8.16 13.92 5.48
N GLN A 5 9.22 14.34 4.80
CA GLN A 5 9.97 13.44 3.93
C GLN A 5 11.17 12.88 4.69
N SER A 6 11.09 11.59 5.00
CA SER A 6 12.27 10.72 5.03
C SER A 6 12.95 10.86 3.67
N PHE A 7 14.19 11.37 3.60
CA PHE A 7 14.95 11.40 2.35
C PHE A 7 15.25 9.97 1.89
N ARG A 8 14.36 9.39 1.10
CA ARG A 8 14.59 8.12 0.41
C ARG A 8 15.18 8.44 -0.96
N VAL A 9 16.50 8.57 -1.02
CA VAL A 9 17.21 8.62 -2.30
C VAL A 9 17.16 7.22 -2.90
N ILE A 10 16.14 6.95 -3.72
CA ILE A 10 16.07 5.73 -4.54
C ILE A 10 17.00 5.97 -5.75
N PHE A 11 18.29 5.69 -5.59
CA PHE A 11 19.15 5.38 -6.73
C PHE A 11 19.13 3.87 -6.96
N GLU A 12 18.29 3.43 -7.90
CA GLU A 12 18.40 2.11 -8.52
C GLU A 12 19.59 2.09 -9.49
N ARG A 13 20.81 2.10 -8.95
CA ARG A 13 22.06 1.52 -9.51
C ARG A 13 23.26 2.01 -8.67
N PRO A 14 24.23 1.14 -8.36
CA PRO A 14 25.43 1.56 -7.66
C PRO A 14 26.32 2.34 -8.63
N CYS A 15 26.34 3.67 -8.52
CA CYS A 15 27.46 4.45 -9.04
C CYS A 15 28.59 4.39 -8.01
N GLU A 16 29.38 3.32 -8.05
CA GLU A 16 30.77 3.40 -7.62
C GLU A 16 31.49 4.37 -8.55
N ILE A 17 31.81 5.58 -8.08
CA ILE A 17 33.07 6.29 -8.31
C ILE A 17 33.11 7.41 -7.25
N LEU A 18 33.68 7.10 -6.09
CA LEU A 18 34.28 8.10 -5.22
C LEU A 18 35.77 7.77 -5.16
N THR A 19 36.55 8.33 -6.08
CA THR A 19 37.99 8.52 -5.83
C THR A 19 38.23 9.96 -5.47
N ARG A 20 38.62 10.12 -4.20
CA ARG A 20 38.90 11.37 -3.53
C ARG A 20 40.26 11.90 -4.01
N GLN A 21 40.29 13.05 -4.65
CA GLN A 21 41.47 13.91 -4.63
C GLN A 21 41.04 15.34 -4.29
N SER A 22 41.63 15.86 -3.21
CA SER A 22 41.41 17.19 -2.67
C SER A 22 42.22 18.24 -3.44
N VAL A 23 41.55 19.31 -3.90
CA VAL A 23 42.11 20.67 -3.96
C VAL A 23 40.95 21.63 -3.66
N GLY A 24 40.90 22.21 -2.45
CA GLY A 24 39.75 23.01 -1.96
C GLY A 24 39.54 24.33 -2.69
N ASN A 25 38.40 25.02 -2.64
CA ASN A 25 37.04 24.69 -2.16
C ASN A 25 36.01 25.24 -3.17
N LEU A 26 36.28 25.09 -4.47
CA LEU A 26 35.36 25.45 -5.55
C LEU A 26 35.60 24.49 -6.73
N LEU A 27 34.69 23.53 -6.94
CA LEU A 27 34.71 22.61 -8.07
C LEU A 27 33.56 22.97 -9.02
N VAL A 28 33.95 23.52 -10.16
CA VAL A 28 33.12 23.67 -11.36
C VAL A 28 33.08 22.30 -12.05
N TYR A 29 31.90 21.72 -12.21
CA TYR A 29 31.71 20.49 -12.99
C TYR A 29 31.37 20.84 -14.43
N ASP A 30 32.20 20.39 -15.36
CA ASP A 30 31.88 20.26 -16.79
C ASP A 30 31.84 18.77 -17.15
N PHE A 31 31.06 18.41 -18.18
CA PHE A 31 30.77 17.10 -18.79
C PHE A 31 29.45 16.40 -18.41
N ARG A 32 28.43 16.56 -19.28
CA ARG A 32 27.77 15.53 -20.14
C ARG A 32 26.37 15.98 -20.59
N VAL A 33 26.28 16.66 -21.74
CA VAL A 33 25.01 17.16 -22.30
C VAL A 33 24.42 16.23 -23.38
N TRP A 34 25.15 15.24 -23.88
CA TRP A 34 24.71 14.46 -25.05
C TRP A 34 23.93 13.16 -24.73
N THR A 35 24.35 12.38 -23.73
CA THR A 35 23.62 11.17 -23.29
C THR A 35 22.29 11.51 -22.63
N LYS A 36 22.25 12.58 -21.84
CA LYS A 36 21.04 13.06 -21.17
C LYS A 36 19.99 13.58 -22.17
N PHE A 37 20.43 14.17 -23.28
CA PHE A 37 19.53 14.62 -24.36
C PHE A 37 18.89 13.45 -25.10
N CYS A 38 19.65 12.39 -25.41
CA CYS A 38 19.10 11.19 -26.05
C CYS A 38 18.18 10.40 -25.10
N GLU A 39 18.53 10.29 -23.81
CA GLU A 39 17.65 9.67 -22.79
C GLU A 39 16.36 10.49 -22.63
N MET A 40 16.43 11.83 -22.54
CA MET A 40 15.25 12.69 -22.49
C MET A 40 14.39 12.62 -23.77
N GLU A 41 14.99 12.49 -24.95
CA GLU A 41 14.24 12.38 -26.21
C GLU A 41 13.58 11.00 -26.38
N ILE A 42 14.22 9.94 -25.88
CA ILE A 42 13.65 8.59 -25.83
C ILE A 42 12.52 8.54 -24.79
N ASP A 43 12.73 9.08 -23.60
CA ASP A 43 11.71 9.19 -22.55
C ASP A 43 10.51 10.02 -23.01
N SER A 44 10.74 11.09 -23.78
CA SER A 44 9.67 11.90 -24.38
C SER A 44 8.85 11.11 -25.41
N LYS A 45 9.50 10.28 -26.23
CA LYS A 45 8.83 9.44 -27.24
C LYS A 45 8.05 8.28 -26.60
N GLU A 46 8.62 7.67 -25.57
CA GLU A 46 7.98 6.61 -24.79
C GLU A 46 6.76 7.15 -24.01
N ALA A 47 6.87 8.34 -23.42
CA ALA A 47 5.74 9.03 -22.80
C ALA A 47 4.64 9.37 -23.81
N ALA A 48 5.00 9.83 -25.02
CA ALA A 48 4.04 10.10 -26.09
C ALA A 48 3.34 8.83 -26.59
N LEU A 49 4.04 7.70 -26.64
CA LEU A 49 3.47 6.40 -26.99
C LEU A 49 2.50 5.92 -25.92
N LEU A 50 2.89 6.01 -24.65
CA LEU A 50 2.03 5.69 -23.51
C LEU A 50 0.76 6.53 -23.52
N HIS A 51 0.87 7.85 -23.73
CA HIS A 51 -0.28 8.74 -23.87
C HIS A 51 -1.21 8.29 -25.01
N SER A 52 -0.64 7.94 -26.17
CA SER A 52 -1.42 7.45 -27.32
C SER A 52 -2.17 6.15 -27.00
N ILE A 53 -1.55 5.24 -26.23
CA ILE A 53 -2.19 4.01 -25.75
C ILE A 53 -3.35 4.33 -24.81
N LEU A 54 -3.14 5.21 -23.82
CA LEU A 54 -4.17 5.58 -22.84
C LEU A 54 -5.37 6.28 -23.48
N GLU A 55 -5.14 7.05 -24.55
CA GLU A 55 -6.19 7.66 -25.39
C GLU A 55 -6.86 6.68 -26.37
N ALA A 56 -6.53 5.39 -26.31
CA ALA A 56 -7.06 4.34 -27.18
C ALA A 56 -6.84 4.60 -28.68
N VAL A 57 -5.70 5.19 -29.05
CA VAL A 57 -5.32 5.41 -30.45
C VAL A 57 -4.91 4.08 -31.10
N SER A 58 -5.49 3.77 -32.26
CA SER A 58 -5.15 2.55 -33.00
C SER A 58 -3.76 2.63 -33.63
N TYR A 59 -3.15 1.49 -33.95
CA TYR A 59 -1.84 1.48 -34.62
C TYR A 59 -1.85 2.25 -35.95
N GLU A 60 -2.95 2.17 -36.70
CA GLU A 60 -3.11 2.85 -37.99
C GLU A 60 -3.12 4.38 -37.84
N GLU A 61 -3.61 4.90 -36.72
CA GLU A 61 -3.72 6.33 -36.43
C GLU A 61 -2.45 6.92 -35.78
N LEU A 62 -1.49 6.07 -35.38
CA LEU A 62 -0.22 6.54 -34.84
C LEU A 62 0.54 7.41 -35.85
N THR A 63 1.20 8.44 -35.33
CA THR A 63 2.09 9.27 -36.14
C THR A 63 3.24 8.44 -36.72
N ASN A 64 3.75 8.83 -37.90
CA ASN A 64 4.89 8.15 -38.53
C ASN A 64 6.13 8.10 -37.62
N LYS A 65 6.29 9.09 -36.72
CA LYS A 65 7.37 9.09 -35.72
C LYS A 65 7.24 7.94 -34.73
N LEU A 66 6.03 7.65 -34.25
CA LEU A 66 5.77 6.57 -33.30
C LEU A 66 5.78 5.19 -33.97
N LYS A 67 5.24 5.08 -35.20
CA LYS A 67 5.31 3.84 -36.00
C LYS A 67 6.74 3.39 -36.31
N ASN A 68 7.69 4.32 -36.36
CA ASN A 68 9.10 3.98 -36.54
C ASN A 68 9.75 3.42 -35.26
N LEU A 69 9.12 3.56 -34.09
CA LEU A 69 9.63 3.07 -32.81
C LEU A 69 9.11 1.67 -32.46
N VAL A 70 7.96 1.28 -33.01
CA VAL A 70 7.24 0.08 -32.60
C VAL A 70 6.53 -0.54 -33.80
N SER A 71 6.67 -1.85 -33.97
CA SER A 71 5.87 -2.60 -34.93
C SER A 71 4.43 -2.77 -34.44
N GLU A 72 3.50 -3.14 -35.32
CA GLU A 72 2.10 -3.37 -34.96
C GLU A 72 1.95 -4.43 -33.85
N LYS A 73 2.75 -5.50 -33.93
CA LYS A 73 2.75 -6.56 -32.92
C LYS A 73 3.29 -6.06 -31.57
N GLU A 74 4.43 -5.38 -31.58
CA GLU A 74 5.00 -4.81 -30.35
C GLU A 74 4.08 -3.74 -29.74
N TYR A 75 3.32 -3.01 -30.56
CA TYR A 75 2.33 -2.06 -30.08
C TYR A 75 1.19 -2.77 -29.35
N ALA A 76 0.67 -3.87 -29.91
CA ALA A 76 -0.31 -4.71 -29.22
C ALA A 76 0.25 -5.27 -27.89
N ASP A 77 1.50 -5.75 -27.87
CA ASP A 77 2.15 -6.23 -26.65
C ASP A 77 2.32 -5.12 -25.60
N ARG A 78 2.68 -3.89 -26.03
CA ARG A 78 2.76 -2.70 -25.15
C ARG A 78 1.40 -2.26 -24.63
N ILE A 79 0.34 -2.34 -25.44
CA ILE A 79 -1.04 -2.10 -24.98
C ILE A 79 -1.39 -3.09 -23.88
N ILE A 80 -1.08 -4.38 -24.07
CA ILE A 80 -1.35 -5.43 -23.08
C ILE A 80 -0.58 -5.15 -21.79
N SER A 81 0.73 -4.87 -21.87
CA SER A 81 1.54 -4.55 -20.68
C SER A 81 0.97 -3.33 -19.96
N THR A 82 0.71 -2.22 -20.67
CA THR A 82 0.18 -0.99 -20.08
C THR A 82 -1.17 -1.23 -19.40
N CYS A 83 -2.07 -1.95 -20.07
CA CYS A 83 -3.36 -2.34 -19.52
C CYS A 83 -3.22 -3.14 -18.23
N PHE A 84 -2.32 -4.13 -18.22
CA PHE A 84 -2.13 -5.00 -17.07
C PHE A 84 -1.40 -4.28 -15.94
N ASP A 85 -0.31 -3.58 -16.21
CA ASP A 85 0.46 -2.79 -15.25
C ASP A 85 -0.40 -1.74 -14.54
N ARG A 86 -1.40 -1.17 -15.22
CA ARG A 86 -2.33 -0.19 -14.61
C ARG A 86 -3.68 -0.79 -14.21
N ASN A 87 -3.87 -2.11 -14.33
CA ASN A 87 -5.14 -2.80 -14.09
C ASN A 87 -6.35 -2.12 -14.77
N ILE A 88 -6.19 -1.72 -16.04
CA ILE A 88 -7.22 -0.99 -16.80
C ILE A 88 -8.45 -1.89 -17.01
N VAL A 89 -9.64 -1.34 -16.79
CA VAL A 89 -10.91 -2.04 -17.05
C VAL A 89 -11.02 -2.38 -18.54
N PHE A 90 -11.55 -3.56 -18.87
CA PHE A 90 -11.77 -3.93 -20.27
C PHE A 90 -12.66 -2.89 -20.98
N GLY A 91 -12.14 -2.28 -22.04
CA GLY A 91 -12.75 -1.12 -22.68
C GLY A 91 -12.13 -0.80 -24.03
N LYS A 92 -12.06 0.49 -24.38
CA LYS A 92 -11.56 0.95 -25.69
C LYS A 92 -10.09 0.58 -25.89
N VAL A 93 -9.24 0.88 -24.90
CA VAL A 93 -7.79 0.61 -24.96
C VAL A 93 -7.51 -0.88 -25.11
N SER A 94 -8.06 -1.71 -24.21
CA SER A 94 -7.81 -3.16 -24.24
C SER A 94 -8.31 -3.83 -25.51
N LYS A 95 -9.41 -3.34 -26.12
CA LYS A 95 -9.97 -3.85 -27.38
C LYS A 95 -9.04 -3.69 -28.58
N LEU A 96 -8.06 -2.78 -28.51
CA LEU A 96 -7.05 -2.64 -29.55
C LEU A 96 -6.14 -3.88 -29.65
N ALA A 97 -5.96 -4.62 -28.54
CA ALA A 97 -5.11 -5.80 -28.49
C ALA A 97 -5.87 -7.12 -28.25
N ILE A 98 -6.91 -7.10 -27.41
CA ILE A 98 -7.68 -8.29 -27.01
C ILE A 98 -9.18 -8.04 -27.22
N LYS A 99 -9.82 -8.84 -28.09
CA LYS A 99 -11.23 -8.66 -28.46
C LYS A 99 -12.24 -9.22 -27.44
N SER A 100 -11.83 -10.23 -26.67
CA SER A 100 -12.70 -10.95 -25.74
C SER A 100 -12.45 -10.48 -24.30
N GLU A 101 -13.50 -10.06 -23.60
CA GLU A 101 -13.44 -9.64 -22.20
C GLU A 101 -12.97 -10.78 -21.28
N LEU A 102 -13.50 -12.00 -21.50
CA LEU A 102 -13.10 -13.19 -20.75
C LEU A 102 -11.60 -13.48 -20.91
N THR A 103 -11.10 -13.46 -22.15
CA THR A 103 -9.68 -13.71 -22.45
C THR A 103 -8.79 -12.63 -21.85
N TYR A 104 -9.25 -11.37 -21.85
CA TYR A 104 -8.54 -10.25 -21.24
C TYR A 104 -8.35 -10.46 -19.74
N TYR A 105 -9.42 -10.74 -18.99
CA TYR A 105 -9.33 -10.91 -17.55
C TYR A 105 -8.60 -12.19 -17.13
N GLN A 106 -8.70 -13.28 -17.91
CA GLN A 106 -7.88 -14.49 -17.69
C GLN A 106 -6.39 -14.20 -17.89
N ALA A 107 -6.03 -13.43 -18.92
CA ALA A 107 -4.64 -13.05 -19.17
C ALA A 107 -4.12 -12.07 -18.11
N MET A 108 -4.95 -11.10 -17.68
CA MET A 108 -4.62 -10.16 -16.60
C MET A 108 -4.41 -10.87 -15.26
N GLU A 109 -5.30 -11.80 -14.88
CA GLU A 109 -5.15 -12.60 -13.66
C GLU A 109 -3.80 -13.30 -13.64
N LYS A 110 -3.47 -13.97 -14.75
CA LYS A 110 -2.22 -14.71 -14.89
C LYS A 110 -1.03 -13.77 -14.79
N TYR A 111 -1.07 -12.64 -15.51
CA TYR A 111 -0.02 -11.62 -15.49
C TYR A 111 0.24 -11.09 -14.08
N CYS A 112 -0.81 -10.73 -13.36
CA CYS A 112 -0.70 -10.17 -12.01
C CYS A 112 -0.20 -11.23 -11.02
N ARG A 113 -0.73 -12.45 -11.08
CA ARG A 113 -0.36 -13.54 -10.17
C ARG A 113 1.10 -13.96 -10.36
N GLU A 114 1.58 -14.09 -11.59
CA GLU A 114 2.97 -14.47 -11.88
C GLU A 114 3.98 -13.40 -11.45
N ARG A 115 3.54 -12.13 -11.35
CA ARG A 115 4.34 -11.00 -10.86
C ARG A 115 4.08 -10.65 -9.39
N MET A 116 3.34 -11.49 -8.66
CA MET A 116 3.06 -11.31 -7.23
C MET A 116 2.40 -9.96 -6.89
N ARG A 117 1.53 -9.47 -7.79
CA ARG A 117 0.87 -8.18 -7.63
C ARG A 117 -0.33 -8.29 -6.70
N ILE A 118 -0.74 -7.17 -6.13
CA ILE A 118 -1.96 -7.10 -5.33
C ILE A 118 -3.17 -7.43 -6.20
N TYR A 119 -4.16 -8.11 -5.61
CA TYR A 119 -5.43 -8.42 -6.27
C TYR A 119 -6.15 -7.12 -6.69
N PRO A 120 -6.60 -7.01 -7.95
CA PRO A 120 -7.24 -5.78 -8.44
C PRO A 120 -8.68 -5.65 -7.92
N TYR A 121 -8.86 -5.11 -6.72
CA TYR A 121 -10.16 -5.03 -6.05
C TYR A 121 -11.23 -4.24 -6.81
N HIS A 122 -10.85 -3.20 -7.57
CA HIS A 122 -11.79 -2.47 -8.44
C HIS A 122 -12.32 -3.33 -9.59
N LEU A 123 -11.64 -4.44 -9.93
CA LEU A 123 -12.08 -5.42 -10.93
C LEU A 123 -12.72 -6.67 -10.30
N GLN A 124 -12.97 -6.66 -8.98
CA GLN A 124 -13.38 -7.85 -8.24
C GLN A 124 -14.63 -8.52 -8.82
N GLU A 125 -15.65 -7.76 -9.22
CA GLU A 125 -16.86 -8.32 -9.85
C GLU A 125 -16.51 -9.18 -11.08
N ARG A 126 -15.61 -8.67 -11.93
CA ARG A 126 -15.17 -9.35 -13.16
C ARG A 126 -14.25 -10.53 -12.87
N MET A 127 -13.37 -10.41 -11.87
CA MET A 127 -12.51 -11.49 -11.42
C MET A 127 -13.32 -12.65 -10.81
N VAL A 128 -14.33 -12.35 -9.99
CA VAL A 128 -15.23 -13.36 -9.41
C VAL A 128 -16.05 -14.04 -10.51
N ALA A 129 -16.46 -13.31 -11.55
CA ALA A 129 -17.17 -13.89 -12.71
C ALA A 129 -16.34 -14.92 -13.49
N ILE A 130 -15.00 -14.86 -13.42
CA ILE A 130 -14.08 -15.87 -13.97
C ILE A 130 -13.59 -16.88 -12.93
N GLU A 131 -14.30 -17.00 -11.81
CA GLU A 131 -14.02 -17.92 -10.68
C GLU A 131 -12.69 -17.62 -9.97
N VAL A 132 -12.30 -16.33 -9.91
CA VAL A 132 -11.09 -15.88 -9.22
C VAL A 132 -11.45 -14.86 -8.13
N SER A 133 -11.63 -15.38 -6.93
CA SER A 133 -11.76 -14.59 -5.71
C SER A 133 -10.38 -14.14 -5.17
N PRO A 134 -10.33 -13.14 -4.27
CA PRO A 134 -9.09 -12.70 -3.64
C PRO A 134 -8.35 -13.84 -2.92
N PHE A 135 -9.05 -14.66 -2.13
CA PHE A 135 -8.40 -15.74 -1.40
C PHE A 135 -7.89 -16.85 -2.34
N THR A 136 -8.68 -17.25 -3.35
CA THR A 136 -8.22 -18.22 -4.35
C THR A 136 -7.02 -17.69 -5.14
N TYR A 137 -7.01 -16.39 -5.47
CA TYR A 137 -5.89 -15.72 -6.13
C TYR A 137 -4.60 -15.84 -5.31
N TYR A 138 -4.61 -15.39 -4.06
CA TYR A 138 -3.42 -15.44 -3.20
C TYR A 138 -3.00 -16.86 -2.83
N ARG A 139 -3.95 -17.78 -2.65
CA ARG A 139 -3.64 -19.20 -2.40
C ARG A 139 -2.92 -19.83 -3.60
N LYS A 140 -3.34 -19.52 -4.83
CA LYS A 140 -2.66 -19.97 -6.06
C LYS A 140 -1.27 -19.32 -6.20
N MET A 141 -1.18 -18.02 -5.91
CA MET A 141 0.06 -17.24 -5.92
C MET A 141 1.09 -17.83 -4.94
N LEU A 142 0.70 -18.01 -3.67
CA LEU A 142 1.55 -18.59 -2.64
C LEU A 142 2.02 -20.01 -2.98
N ARG A 143 1.13 -20.84 -3.53
CA ARG A 143 1.52 -22.20 -3.96
C ARG A 143 2.64 -22.14 -4.99
N ALA A 144 2.47 -21.36 -6.06
CA ALA A 144 3.49 -21.22 -7.10
C ALA A 144 4.79 -20.62 -6.55
N HIS A 145 4.69 -19.66 -5.61
CA HIS A 145 5.86 -19.06 -4.98
C HIS A 145 6.64 -20.06 -4.12
N LEU A 146 5.94 -20.84 -3.29
CA LEU A 146 6.52 -21.91 -2.46
C LEU A 146 7.19 -23.00 -3.32
N GLU A 147 6.55 -23.40 -4.42
CA GLU A 147 7.11 -24.36 -5.39
C GLU A 147 8.41 -23.85 -6.03
N SER A 148 8.55 -22.52 -6.16
CA SER A 148 9.77 -21.89 -6.67
C SER A 148 10.87 -21.69 -5.62
N GLU A 149 10.61 -21.99 -4.35
CA GLU A 149 11.53 -21.83 -3.20
C GLU A 149 12.17 -20.42 -3.07
N LYS A 150 11.45 -19.39 -3.49
CA LYS A 150 11.90 -18.01 -3.40
C LYS A 150 11.61 -17.43 -2.01
N SER A 151 12.29 -16.33 -1.67
CA SER A 151 12.07 -15.64 -0.39
C SER A 151 10.70 -14.97 -0.35
N TYR A 152 10.06 -14.97 0.82
CA TYR A 152 8.84 -14.19 1.07
C TYR A 152 9.06 -12.68 0.84
N ASP A 153 10.28 -12.19 1.08
CA ASP A 153 10.66 -10.77 0.96
C ASP A 153 10.59 -10.23 -0.49
N GLN A 154 10.28 -11.09 -1.47
CA GLN A 154 10.00 -10.70 -2.86
C GLN A 154 8.55 -10.26 -3.10
N LEU A 155 7.64 -10.55 -2.17
CA LEU A 155 6.27 -10.04 -2.27
C LEU A 155 6.30 -8.51 -2.06
N PRO A 156 5.59 -7.73 -2.89
CA PRO A 156 5.31 -6.34 -2.58
C PRO A 156 4.64 -6.19 -1.20
N ASN A 157 4.73 -5.01 -0.59
CA ASN A 157 4.33 -4.76 0.79
C ASN A 157 2.82 -4.86 0.94
N PHE A 158 2.05 -4.21 0.06
CA PHE A 158 0.59 -4.29 0.10
C PHE A 158 0.08 -5.68 -0.30
N THR A 159 0.76 -6.36 -1.23
CA THR A 159 0.49 -7.77 -1.53
C THR A 159 0.70 -8.65 -0.29
N ALA A 160 1.82 -8.48 0.42
CA ALA A 160 2.13 -9.29 1.60
C ALA A 160 1.15 -9.05 2.74
N ALA A 161 0.77 -7.78 2.96
CA ALA A 161 -0.27 -7.41 3.92
C ALA A 161 -1.60 -8.12 3.61
N ASP A 162 -2.01 -8.15 2.34
CA ASP A 162 -3.25 -8.79 1.94
C ASP A 162 -3.20 -10.32 2.00
N VAL A 163 -2.06 -10.90 1.65
CA VAL A 163 -1.78 -12.33 1.82
C VAL A 163 -1.92 -12.71 3.29
N LEU A 164 -1.30 -11.95 4.21
CA LEU A 164 -1.41 -12.18 5.64
C LEU A 164 -2.87 -12.07 6.10
N ARG A 165 -3.57 -11.02 5.68
CA ARG A 165 -4.97 -10.77 6.05
C ARG A 165 -5.91 -11.91 5.63
N LEU A 166 -5.78 -12.42 4.41
CA LEU A 166 -6.70 -13.43 3.88
C LEU A 166 -6.29 -14.86 4.20
N THR A 167 -4.99 -15.14 4.33
CA THR A 167 -4.48 -16.52 4.49
C THR A 167 -3.84 -16.78 5.85
N GLY A 168 -3.48 -15.74 6.61
CA GLY A 168 -2.71 -15.84 7.85
C GLY A 168 -1.26 -16.24 7.65
N ILE A 169 -0.76 -16.28 6.41
CA ILE A 169 0.62 -16.65 6.12
C ILE A 169 1.45 -15.38 6.04
N GLY A 170 2.10 -15.06 7.15
CA GLY A 170 3.16 -14.08 7.20
C GLY A 170 4.51 -14.70 6.81
N ARG A 171 5.57 -13.91 7.03
CA ARG A 171 6.94 -14.31 6.70
C ARG A 171 7.37 -15.58 7.45
N ASN A 172 7.07 -15.66 8.74
CA ASN A 172 7.48 -16.77 9.59
C ASN A 172 6.75 -18.05 9.21
N GLU A 173 5.43 -17.97 9.03
CA GLU A 173 4.59 -19.08 8.59
C GLU A 173 5.02 -19.59 7.21
N TYR A 174 5.39 -18.68 6.30
CA TYR A 174 5.92 -19.04 4.99
C TYR A 174 7.26 -19.79 5.09
N ILE A 175 8.19 -19.30 5.91
CA ILE A 175 9.48 -19.96 6.15
C ILE A 175 9.27 -21.35 6.75
N ASP A 176 8.34 -21.49 7.70
CA ASP A 176 8.01 -22.77 8.31
C ASP A 176 7.43 -23.75 7.29
N LEU A 177 6.53 -23.30 6.41
CA LEU A 177 6.01 -24.10 5.30
C LEU A 177 7.13 -24.58 4.37
N LEU A 178 8.08 -23.70 4.01
CA LEU A 178 9.25 -24.08 3.22
C LEU A 178 10.15 -25.10 3.94
N ASN A 179 10.41 -24.92 5.24
CA ASN A 179 11.26 -25.82 6.02
C ASN A 179 10.64 -27.21 6.18
N GLN A 180 9.33 -27.27 6.42
CA GLN A 180 8.57 -28.53 6.46
C GLN A 180 8.60 -29.26 5.10
N SER A 181 8.64 -28.50 4.01
CA SER A 181 8.74 -29.05 2.66
C SER A 181 10.14 -29.67 2.40
N ARG A 182 11.21 -29.00 2.86
CA ARG A 182 12.60 -29.44 2.69
C ARG A 182 12.95 -30.68 3.52
N SER A 183 12.46 -30.77 4.75
CA SER A 183 12.71 -31.93 5.63
C SER A 183 12.09 -33.23 5.10
N LYS A 184 11.00 -33.15 4.32
CA LYS A 184 10.33 -34.30 3.69
C LYS A 184 11.00 -34.77 2.38
N LYS A 185 11.90 -33.99 1.78
CA LYS A 185 12.62 -34.36 0.53
C LYS A 185 13.60 -35.52 0.70
N SER A 186 14.00 -35.86 1.93
CA SER A 186 15.01 -36.88 2.18
C SER A 186 14.53 -38.34 2.00
N ILE A 187 13.22 -38.58 1.81
CA ILE A 187 12.67 -39.96 1.86
C ILE A 187 12.01 -40.39 0.53
N THR A 188 11.62 -39.48 -0.37
CA THR A 188 10.97 -39.85 -1.64
C THR A 188 11.38 -38.93 -2.80
N ASN A 189 12.03 -39.49 -3.82
CA ASN A 189 12.47 -38.81 -5.05
C ASN A 189 11.34 -38.48 -6.05
N SER A 190 10.11 -38.19 -5.59
CA SER A 190 9.01 -37.76 -6.47
C SER A 190 8.65 -36.31 -6.18
N ILE A 191 9.19 -35.42 -7.03
CA ILE A 191 9.20 -33.96 -6.86
C ILE A 191 7.88 -33.30 -7.35
N SER A 192 6.92 -34.06 -7.89
CA SER A 192 5.65 -33.53 -8.37
C SER A 192 4.52 -33.83 -7.38
N GLY A 193 4.30 -32.96 -6.39
CA GLY A 193 3.13 -33.04 -5.51
C GLY A 193 3.40 -32.81 -4.03
N MET A 194 4.32 -31.92 -3.66
CA MET A 194 4.40 -31.48 -2.28
C MET A 194 3.16 -30.62 -1.97
N LEU A 195 2.16 -31.21 -1.32
CA LEU A 195 1.02 -30.44 -0.81
C LEU A 195 1.53 -29.56 0.33
N PHE A 196 1.92 -28.33 0.01
CA PHE A 196 1.95 -27.26 1.00
C PHE A 196 0.55 -27.20 1.61
N GLN A 197 0.46 -27.35 2.93
CA GLN A 197 -0.80 -27.31 3.66
C GLN A 197 -1.26 -25.86 3.78
N LEU A 198 -1.62 -25.27 2.64
CA LEU A 198 -2.20 -23.95 2.57
C LEU A 198 -3.64 -24.00 3.10
N PRO A 199 -4.12 -22.92 3.75
CA PRO A 199 -5.50 -22.79 4.18
C PRO A 199 -6.49 -23.14 3.05
N SER A 200 -7.60 -23.76 3.42
CA SER A 200 -8.68 -24.11 2.49
C SER A 200 -9.78 -23.06 2.43
N GLN A 201 -9.82 -22.15 3.40
CA GLN A 201 -10.77 -21.04 3.53
C GLN A 201 -10.03 -19.79 4.02
N PRO A 202 -10.55 -18.58 3.70
CA PRO A 202 -9.97 -17.35 4.20
C PRO A 202 -10.12 -17.21 5.71
N ILE A 203 -9.21 -16.46 6.31
CA ILE A 203 -9.28 -16.07 7.72
C ILE A 203 -10.37 -15.01 7.89
N ASP A 204 -11.01 -15.02 9.06
CA ASP A 204 -12.00 -14.01 9.41
C ASP A 204 -11.31 -12.68 9.73
N PHE A 205 -11.89 -11.57 9.27
CA PHE A 205 -11.36 -10.23 9.48
C PHE A 205 -12.46 -9.28 9.94
N GLU A 206 -12.07 -8.19 10.58
CA GLU A 206 -13.02 -7.19 11.03
C GLU A 206 -13.68 -6.47 9.85
N LEU A 207 -14.97 -6.20 9.97
CA LEU A 207 -15.76 -5.57 8.91
C LEU A 207 -16.30 -4.25 9.44
N GLU A 208 -16.10 -3.19 8.68
CA GLU A 208 -16.71 -1.90 8.96
C GLU A 208 -18.21 -1.91 8.64
N SER A 209 -18.98 -1.15 9.42
CA SER A 209 -20.44 -1.11 9.28
C SER A 209 -20.90 -0.47 7.96
N TRP A 210 -20.14 0.52 7.47
CA TRP A 210 -20.39 1.28 6.26
C TRP A 210 -19.95 0.57 4.97
N TRP A 211 -19.17 -0.50 5.08
CA TRP A 211 -18.80 -1.32 3.94
C TRP A 211 -20.01 -1.95 3.28
N MET A 212 -19.84 -2.32 2.02
CA MET A 212 -20.86 -2.97 1.22
C MET A 212 -20.52 -4.45 0.99
N VAL A 213 -21.54 -5.26 0.82
CA VAL A 213 -21.45 -6.67 0.45
C VAL A 213 -22.23 -6.91 -0.83
N ARG A 214 -21.59 -7.59 -1.77
CA ARG A 214 -22.16 -7.99 -3.06
C ARG A 214 -22.30 -9.50 -3.14
N VAL A 215 -23.42 -9.97 -3.70
CA VAL A 215 -23.60 -11.39 -4.02
C VAL A 215 -22.85 -11.72 -5.30
N GLY A 216 -22.00 -12.75 -5.26
CA GLY A 216 -21.26 -13.24 -6.41
C GLY A 216 -22.04 -14.26 -7.24
N TYR A 217 -21.29 -15.21 -7.81
CA TYR A 217 -21.83 -16.25 -8.69
C TYR A 217 -21.63 -17.64 -8.05
N PRO A 218 -22.36 -17.96 -6.96
CA PRO A 218 -22.15 -19.21 -6.25
C PRO A 218 -22.50 -20.42 -7.11
N THR A 219 -21.62 -21.42 -7.08
CA THR A 219 -21.88 -22.71 -7.71
C THR A 219 -22.91 -23.51 -6.92
N THR A 220 -23.59 -24.45 -7.58
CA THR A 220 -24.54 -25.35 -6.93
C THR A 220 -23.91 -26.13 -5.77
N LEU A 221 -22.64 -26.51 -5.89
CA LEU A 221 -21.90 -27.21 -4.83
C LEU A 221 -21.66 -26.33 -3.60
N GLN A 222 -21.32 -25.05 -3.80
CA GLN A 222 -21.18 -24.10 -2.70
C GLN A 222 -22.51 -23.93 -1.95
N ILE A 223 -23.61 -23.74 -2.68
CA ILE A 223 -24.95 -23.57 -2.09
C ILE A 223 -25.36 -24.81 -1.29
N GLN A 224 -25.13 -26.02 -1.83
CA GLN A 224 -25.46 -27.26 -1.12
C GLN A 224 -24.74 -27.38 0.22
N GLY A 225 -23.48 -26.97 0.28
CA GLY A 225 -22.63 -27.00 1.47
C GLY A 225 -22.94 -25.96 2.55
N LEU A 226 -23.87 -25.03 2.31
CA LEU A 226 -24.24 -23.99 3.28
C LEU A 226 -25.14 -24.50 4.41
N SER A 227 -24.99 -23.89 5.58
CA SER A 227 -25.96 -24.01 6.68
C SER A 227 -27.34 -23.48 6.31
N ALA A 228 -28.38 -23.88 7.07
CA ALA A 228 -29.74 -23.39 6.85
C ALA A 228 -29.84 -21.86 7.03
N ALA A 229 -29.12 -21.30 8.00
CA ALA A 229 -29.11 -19.85 8.23
C ALA A 229 -28.48 -19.08 7.06
N ALA A 230 -27.35 -19.58 6.54
CA ALA A 230 -26.69 -18.98 5.38
C ALA A 230 -27.53 -19.10 4.10
N LYS A 231 -28.24 -20.23 3.90
CA LYS A 231 -29.18 -20.41 2.77
C LYS A 231 -30.31 -19.40 2.81
N ILE A 232 -31.00 -19.28 3.95
CA ILE A 232 -32.09 -18.31 4.13
C ILE A 232 -31.60 -16.88 3.87
N MET A 233 -30.39 -16.55 4.34
CA MET A 233 -29.81 -15.23 4.11
C MET A 233 -29.51 -15.00 2.62
N LEU A 234 -28.89 -15.97 1.95
CA LEU A 234 -28.58 -15.90 0.53
C LEU A 234 -29.85 -15.76 -0.31
N ASP A 235 -30.88 -16.55 -0.02
CA ASP A 235 -32.19 -16.46 -0.69
C ASP A 235 -32.79 -15.06 -0.50
N SER A 236 -32.76 -14.52 0.72
CA SER A 236 -33.25 -13.16 0.98
C SER A 236 -32.48 -12.06 0.23
N MET A 237 -31.17 -12.23 0.03
CA MET A 237 -30.34 -11.30 -0.74
C MET A 237 -30.71 -11.40 -2.22
N MET A 238 -30.84 -12.61 -2.76
CA MET A 238 -31.19 -12.83 -4.18
C MET A 238 -32.60 -12.34 -4.51
N ASP A 239 -33.57 -12.52 -3.60
CA ASP A 239 -34.97 -12.13 -3.80
C ASP A 239 -35.19 -10.61 -3.76
N SER A 240 -34.32 -9.87 -3.08
CA SER A 240 -34.44 -8.42 -2.93
C SER A 240 -34.33 -7.64 -4.26
N GLY A 241 -33.76 -8.26 -5.30
CA GLY A 241 -33.44 -7.61 -6.58
C GLY A 241 -32.20 -6.70 -6.54
N ASP A 242 -31.80 -6.26 -5.35
CA ASP A 242 -30.56 -5.53 -5.13
C ASP A 242 -29.35 -6.48 -5.19
N LYS A 243 -28.23 -5.99 -5.70
CA LYS A 243 -26.96 -6.74 -5.74
C LYS A 243 -25.97 -6.31 -4.68
N LEU A 244 -26.17 -5.16 -4.07
CA LEU A 244 -25.23 -4.52 -3.17
C LEU A 244 -25.96 -4.09 -1.90
N PHE A 245 -25.41 -4.45 -0.74
CA PHE A 245 -26.04 -4.20 0.55
C PHE A 245 -25.04 -3.69 1.57
N GLN A 246 -25.47 -2.92 2.55
CA GLN A 246 -24.61 -2.53 3.66
C GLN A 246 -24.32 -3.71 4.59
N VAL A 247 -23.06 -3.84 5.00
CA VAL A 247 -22.59 -4.88 5.93
C VAL A 247 -23.33 -4.79 7.27
N ALA A 248 -23.62 -3.59 7.78
CA ALA A 248 -24.39 -3.38 9.01
C ALA A 248 -25.71 -4.17 9.07
N LYS A 249 -26.35 -4.43 7.91
CA LYS A 249 -27.62 -5.19 7.84
C LYS A 249 -27.46 -6.68 8.16
N PHE A 250 -26.25 -7.22 8.07
CA PHE A 250 -25.99 -8.67 8.14
C PHE A 250 -24.88 -9.08 9.10
N ALA A 251 -23.99 -8.16 9.51
CA ALA A 251 -22.79 -8.47 10.30
C ALA A 251 -23.05 -9.33 11.56
N SER A 252 -24.16 -9.07 12.26
CA SER A 252 -24.56 -9.80 13.48
C SER A 252 -25.44 -11.04 13.23
N LYS A 253 -25.88 -11.27 11.98
CA LYS A 253 -26.80 -12.36 11.65
C LYS A 253 -26.05 -13.67 11.43
N PRO A 254 -26.58 -14.81 11.92
CA PRO A 254 -25.96 -16.11 11.69
C PRO A 254 -25.95 -16.44 10.20
N GLY A 255 -24.84 -17.02 9.73
CA GLY A 255 -24.64 -17.39 8.33
C GLY A 255 -23.92 -16.33 7.48
N PHE A 256 -23.87 -15.06 7.88
CA PHE A 256 -23.20 -14.02 7.07
C PHE A 256 -21.69 -14.28 6.92
N ARG A 257 -21.01 -14.57 8.04
CA ARG A 257 -19.58 -14.94 8.06
C ARG A 257 -19.30 -16.18 7.22
N GLU A 258 -20.21 -17.16 7.23
CA GLU A 258 -20.10 -18.36 6.40
C GLU A 258 -20.16 -18.02 4.90
N LEU A 259 -21.06 -17.11 4.48
CA LEU A 259 -21.14 -16.67 3.09
C LEU A 259 -19.84 -16.02 2.61
N ILE A 260 -19.15 -15.26 3.48
CA ILE A 260 -17.83 -14.67 3.19
C ILE A 260 -16.76 -15.77 3.11
N GLN A 261 -16.70 -16.67 4.10
CA GLN A 261 -15.72 -17.76 4.15
C GLN A 261 -15.86 -18.74 2.97
N LYS A 262 -17.07 -18.91 2.45
CA LYS A 262 -17.37 -19.73 1.26
C LYS A 262 -17.22 -18.96 -0.05
N GLU A 263 -16.83 -17.69 0.01
CA GLU A 263 -16.59 -16.82 -1.14
C GLU A 263 -17.82 -16.64 -2.04
N ILE A 264 -19.01 -16.70 -1.43
CA ILE A 264 -20.30 -16.53 -2.12
C ILE A 264 -20.67 -15.06 -2.22
N VAL A 265 -20.34 -14.31 -1.17
CA VAL A 265 -20.46 -12.86 -1.13
C VAL A 265 -19.08 -12.25 -0.98
N PHE A 266 -18.94 -11.01 -1.44
CA PHE A 266 -17.69 -10.29 -1.34
C PHE A 266 -17.89 -8.84 -0.91
N ILE A 267 -16.87 -8.30 -0.26
CA ILE A 267 -16.89 -6.96 0.30
C ILE A 267 -16.47 -5.94 -0.76
N GLU A 268 -17.20 -4.83 -0.84
CA GLU A 268 -16.87 -3.62 -1.59
C GLU A 268 -16.79 -2.44 -0.62
N ILE A 269 -15.83 -1.56 -0.84
CA ILE A 269 -15.58 -0.39 0.02
C ILE A 269 -15.85 0.83 -0.85
N PRO A 270 -17.04 1.45 -0.73
CA PRO A 270 -17.39 2.59 -1.56
C PRO A 270 -16.67 3.84 -1.05
N VAL A 271 -15.82 4.44 -1.87
CA VAL A 271 -15.15 5.70 -1.55
C VAL A 271 -15.71 6.79 -2.46
N VAL A 272 -16.26 7.84 -1.87
CA VAL A 272 -16.77 9.03 -2.58
C VAL A 272 -15.81 10.20 -2.46
N GLU A 273 -15.99 11.21 -3.32
CA GLU A 273 -15.05 12.34 -3.43
C GLU A 273 -14.98 13.23 -2.18
N SER A 274 -16.08 13.30 -1.42
CA SER A 274 -16.19 14.06 -0.18
C SER A 274 -15.69 13.30 1.03
N ASP A 275 -15.44 11.98 0.91
CA ASP A 275 -14.99 11.20 2.05
C ASP A 275 -13.60 11.67 2.48
N SER A 276 -13.35 11.66 3.79
CA SER A 276 -12.04 11.94 4.36
C SER A 276 -11.48 10.67 5.01
N PHE A 277 -10.16 10.49 4.90
CA PHE A 277 -9.48 9.31 5.44
C PHE A 277 -8.19 9.71 6.12
N ARG A 278 -7.81 8.93 7.12
CA ARG A 278 -6.60 9.12 7.91
C ARG A 278 -5.84 7.81 8.10
N ILE A 279 -4.57 7.91 8.45
CA ILE A 279 -3.72 6.74 8.70
C ILE A 279 -3.72 6.45 10.20
N PRO A 280 -4.19 5.26 10.64
CA PRO A 280 -4.07 4.84 12.03
C PRO A 280 -2.60 4.51 12.35
N VAL A 281 -2.27 4.29 13.62
CA VAL A 281 -0.95 3.76 13.97
C VAL A 281 -0.76 2.41 13.31
N LEU A 282 0.34 2.27 12.58
CA LEU A 282 0.65 1.06 11.85
C LEU A 282 0.99 -0.08 12.81
N GLU A 283 0.08 -1.05 12.91
CA GLU A 283 0.32 -2.31 13.60
C GLU A 283 0.58 -3.42 12.58
N GLY A 284 1.69 -4.15 12.74
CA GLY A 284 2.00 -5.31 11.90
C GLY A 284 2.38 -5.00 10.45
N PHE A 285 2.82 -3.78 10.13
CA PHE A 285 3.24 -3.39 8.78
C PHE A 285 4.34 -4.33 8.23
N VAL A 286 4.13 -4.85 7.02
CA VAL A 286 5.08 -5.72 6.34
C VAL A 286 5.99 -4.89 5.43
N MET A 287 7.28 -4.83 5.79
CA MET A 287 8.30 -4.12 5.02
C MET A 287 9.17 -5.10 4.23
N ASN A 288 8.77 -5.37 2.99
CA ASN A 288 9.54 -6.09 1.98
C ASN A 288 10.20 -5.13 0.98
N ARG A 289 10.92 -5.69 -0.01
CA ARG A 289 11.61 -4.90 -1.04
C ARG A 289 10.60 -4.39 -2.08
N LEU A 290 10.75 -3.11 -2.47
CA LEU A 290 10.00 -2.55 -3.58
C LEU A 290 10.33 -3.31 -4.87
N SER A 291 9.29 -3.77 -5.56
CA SER A 291 9.37 -4.66 -6.74
C SER A 291 9.34 -3.91 -8.07
N GLY A 292 9.24 -2.57 -8.06
CA GLY A 292 9.06 -1.74 -9.25
C GLY A 292 7.65 -1.82 -9.86
N ASP A 293 6.67 -2.38 -9.13
CA ASP A 293 5.28 -2.44 -9.57
C ASP A 293 4.61 -1.06 -9.55
N TYR A 294 3.89 -0.72 -10.63
CA TYR A 294 3.18 0.55 -10.77
C TYR A 294 2.12 0.74 -9.68
N ILE A 295 1.32 -0.30 -9.41
CA ILE A 295 0.21 -0.22 -8.46
C ILE A 295 0.75 -0.12 -7.03
N GLU A 296 1.73 -0.95 -6.67
CA GLU A 296 2.44 -0.83 -5.39
C GLU A 296 2.99 0.59 -5.17
N SER A 297 3.70 1.14 -6.16
CA SER A 297 4.29 2.48 -6.09
C SER A 297 3.22 3.56 -5.96
N PHE A 298 2.10 3.41 -6.67
CA PHE A 298 0.97 4.33 -6.61
C PHE A 298 0.25 4.27 -5.24
N LEU A 299 0.02 3.07 -4.71
CA LEU A 299 -0.52 2.88 -3.36
C LEU A 299 0.38 3.55 -2.31
N TYR A 300 1.71 3.44 -2.46
CA TYR A 300 2.66 4.16 -1.60
C TYR A 300 2.58 5.67 -1.74
N LYS A 301 2.43 6.20 -2.95
CA LYS A 301 2.26 7.64 -3.21
C LYS A 301 1.01 8.16 -2.49
N VAL A 302 -0.11 7.46 -2.60
CA VAL A 302 -1.36 7.79 -1.90
C VAL A 302 -1.18 7.66 -0.39
N PHE A 303 -0.67 6.52 0.07
CA PHE A 303 -0.45 6.22 1.48
C PHE A 303 0.46 7.23 2.20
N SER A 304 1.53 7.70 1.57
CA SER A 304 2.42 8.72 2.18
C SER A 304 1.87 10.14 2.17
N THR A 305 0.82 10.40 1.39
CA THR A 305 0.22 11.73 1.20
C THR A 305 -1.12 11.89 1.95
N LEU A 306 -1.76 10.78 2.31
CA LEU A 306 -3.03 10.75 3.01
C LEU A 306 -2.84 11.25 4.46
N SER A 307 -3.64 12.24 4.87
CA SER A 307 -3.53 12.83 6.21
C SER A 307 -4.91 12.95 6.87
N SER A 308 -5.78 13.82 6.33
CA SER A 308 -7.23 13.91 6.60
C SER A 308 -7.99 14.68 5.51
N GLN A 309 -7.35 15.05 4.39
CA GLN A 309 -8.04 15.78 3.32
C GLN A 309 -9.11 14.92 2.64
N SER A 310 -10.07 15.58 1.98
CA SER A 310 -11.05 14.85 1.17
C SER A 310 -10.36 14.10 0.03
N VAL A 311 -10.97 13.01 -0.44
CA VAL A 311 -10.44 12.23 -1.58
C VAL A 311 -10.29 13.09 -2.83
N LYS A 312 -11.16 14.09 -3.02
CA LYS A 312 -11.03 15.09 -4.07
C LYS A 312 -9.76 15.93 -3.95
N GLU A 313 -9.52 16.54 -2.78
CA GLU A 313 -8.31 17.33 -2.54
C GLU A 313 -7.04 16.48 -2.64
N LEU A 314 -7.10 15.22 -2.20
CA LEU A 314 -6.01 14.27 -2.35
C LEU A 314 -5.69 14.00 -3.83
N SER A 315 -6.71 13.87 -4.68
CA SER A 315 -6.54 13.72 -6.13
C SER A 315 -5.92 14.95 -6.78
N GLU A 316 -6.34 16.15 -6.38
CA GLU A 316 -5.74 17.41 -6.83
C GLU A 316 -4.28 17.56 -6.39
N LEU A 317 -3.97 17.20 -5.14
CA LEU A 317 -2.61 17.24 -4.60
C LEU A 317 -1.66 16.25 -5.27
N LEU A 318 -2.16 15.07 -5.62
CA LEU A 318 -1.37 14.03 -6.29
C LEU A 318 -1.21 14.25 -7.79
N GLU A 319 -2.02 15.15 -8.38
CA GLU A 319 -2.20 15.35 -9.82
C GLU A 319 -2.62 14.06 -10.55
N GLU A 320 -3.56 13.32 -9.97
CA GLU A 320 -3.98 11.99 -10.45
C GLU A 320 -5.50 11.90 -10.60
N ASP A 321 -5.98 10.98 -11.43
CA ASP A 321 -7.43 10.79 -11.63
C ASP A 321 -8.15 10.40 -10.34
N LEU A 322 -9.28 11.06 -10.09
CA LEU A 322 -10.09 10.85 -8.89
C LEU A 322 -10.45 9.38 -8.68
N ASN A 323 -10.82 8.65 -9.74
CA ASN A 323 -11.20 7.25 -9.59
C ASN A 323 -10.01 6.38 -9.19
N LEU A 324 -8.81 6.67 -9.71
CA LEU A 324 -7.60 5.95 -9.31
C LEU A 324 -7.29 6.17 -7.82
N VAL A 325 -7.40 7.42 -7.36
CA VAL A 325 -7.20 7.76 -5.95
C VAL A 325 -8.26 7.10 -5.07
N SER A 326 -9.55 7.17 -5.43
CA SER A 326 -10.62 6.49 -4.71
C SER A 326 -10.40 4.97 -4.62
N GLN A 327 -9.93 4.33 -5.70
CA GLN A 327 -9.61 2.90 -5.71
C GLN A 327 -8.41 2.55 -4.83
N ALA A 328 -7.38 3.41 -4.81
CA ALA A 328 -6.23 3.26 -3.93
C ALA A 328 -6.64 3.41 -2.46
N VAL A 329 -7.42 4.44 -2.12
CA VAL A 329 -7.96 4.64 -0.76
C VAL A 329 -8.83 3.47 -0.32
N SER A 330 -9.72 2.98 -1.19
CA SER A 330 -10.52 1.77 -0.93
C SER A 330 -9.62 0.57 -0.65
N THR A 331 -8.54 0.39 -1.41
CA THR A 331 -7.57 -0.69 -1.18
C THR A 331 -6.82 -0.51 0.14
N LEU A 332 -6.35 0.69 0.47
CA LEU A 332 -5.66 0.97 1.73
C LEU A 332 -6.59 0.76 2.94
N ASN A 333 -7.84 1.22 2.87
CA ASN A 333 -8.83 0.98 3.91
C ASN A 333 -9.14 -0.50 4.09
N ARG A 334 -9.28 -1.23 2.97
CA ARG A 334 -9.43 -2.69 2.98
C ARG A 334 -8.31 -3.39 3.75
N LEU A 335 -7.07 -2.93 3.59
CA LEU A 335 -5.90 -3.52 4.22
C LEU A 335 -5.68 -3.05 5.66
N GLY A 336 -6.49 -2.12 6.17
CA GLY A 336 -6.34 -1.54 7.51
C GLY A 336 -5.27 -0.44 7.60
N PHE A 337 -4.81 0.08 6.46
CA PHE A 337 -3.82 1.17 6.40
C PHE A 337 -4.45 2.57 6.34
N ALA A 338 -5.76 2.66 6.13
CA ALA A 338 -6.51 3.89 6.18
C ALA A 338 -7.84 3.65 6.91
N GLU A 339 -8.28 4.58 7.74
CA GLU A 339 -9.58 4.57 8.39
C GLU A 339 -10.38 5.79 7.94
N LYS A 340 -11.71 5.67 7.91
CA LYS A 340 -12.58 6.79 7.54
C LYS A 340 -12.54 7.85 8.65
N ASP A 341 -12.40 9.11 8.27
CA ASP A 341 -12.26 10.24 9.19
C ASP A 341 -13.58 11.02 9.30
N ASP A 342 -14.51 10.48 10.10
CA ASP A 342 -15.83 11.07 10.28
C ASP A 342 -15.77 12.46 10.94
N GLU A 343 -14.75 12.72 11.77
CA GLU A 343 -14.53 14.00 12.45
C GLU A 343 -14.17 15.11 11.45
N ALA A 344 -13.29 14.82 10.50
CA ALA A 344 -12.95 15.75 9.42
C ALA A 344 -14.16 16.05 8.51
N GLU A 345 -15.04 15.08 8.26
CA GLU A 345 -16.28 15.31 7.52
C GLU A 345 -17.22 16.25 8.27
N GLU A 346 -17.37 16.11 9.58
CA GLU A 346 -18.17 17.02 10.39
C GLU A 346 -17.59 18.45 10.36
N GLU A 347 -16.29 18.61 10.57
CA GLU A 347 -15.62 19.92 10.52
C GLU A 347 -15.76 20.61 9.16
N ASN A 348 -15.57 19.88 8.06
CA ASN A 348 -15.74 20.41 6.71
C ASN A 348 -17.20 20.84 6.43
N ASN A 349 -18.17 20.04 6.87
CA ASN A 349 -19.59 20.38 6.73
C ASN A 349 -19.97 21.63 7.54
N LEU A 350 -19.42 21.80 8.75
CA LEU A 350 -19.60 23.02 9.54
C LEU A 350 -18.98 24.24 8.85
N MET A 351 -17.76 24.12 8.31
CA MET A 351 -17.08 25.20 7.58
C MET A 351 -17.84 25.61 6.32
N ASP A 352 -18.33 24.65 5.54
CA ASP A 352 -19.17 24.92 4.37
C ASP A 352 -20.48 25.62 4.76
N ALA A 353 -21.13 25.18 5.84
CA ALA A 353 -22.35 25.81 6.34
C ALA A 353 -22.13 27.25 6.83
N LEU A 354 -20.98 27.54 7.46
CA LEU A 354 -20.59 28.88 7.89
C LEU A 354 -20.23 29.79 6.70
N SER A 355 -19.53 29.24 5.69
CA SER A 355 -19.15 29.98 4.48
C SER A 355 -20.37 30.44 3.64
N LEU A 356 -21.48 29.72 3.70
CA LEU A 356 -22.75 30.08 3.05
C LEU A 356 -23.56 31.12 3.82
N GLN A 357 -23.18 31.44 5.07
CA GLN A 357 -23.84 32.43 5.91
C GLN A 357 -23.11 33.78 5.96
N GLU A 358 -21.85 33.85 5.55
CA GLU A 358 -21.06 35.08 5.57
C GLU A 358 -21.17 35.91 4.29
N SER A 359 -22.17 36.81 4.30
CA SER A 359 -22.14 38.05 3.52
C SER A 359 -22.14 39.29 4.42
N ASN A 360 -21.58 39.22 5.64
CA ASN A 360 -21.33 40.41 6.47
C ASN A 360 -20.09 40.24 7.37
N ASP A 361 -19.31 41.32 7.40
CA ASP A 361 -18.03 41.51 8.09
C ASP A 361 -17.97 41.07 9.56
N ILE A 362 -17.19 40.03 9.87
CA ILE A 362 -16.33 39.95 11.08
C ILE A 362 -15.07 39.13 10.73
N LYS A 363 -13.89 39.75 10.83
CA LYS A 363 -12.61 39.02 10.87
C LYS A 363 -12.50 38.36 12.24
N GLU A 364 -12.90 37.11 12.36
CA GLU A 364 -12.49 36.28 13.50
C GLU A 364 -11.04 35.84 13.27
N ASP A 365 -10.23 36.02 14.32
CA ASP A 365 -8.85 35.53 14.39
C ASP A 365 -8.89 34.01 14.24
N LYS A 366 -8.52 33.53 13.05
CA LYS A 366 -8.16 32.12 12.85
C LYS A 366 -7.06 31.81 13.87
N GLU A 367 -7.36 31.03 14.91
CA GLU A 367 -6.30 30.38 15.67
C GLU A 367 -5.45 29.61 14.67
N ASP A 368 -4.24 30.10 14.42
CA ASP A 368 -3.23 29.37 13.67
C ASP A 368 -3.05 28.03 14.40
N GLN A 369 -3.61 26.95 13.86
CA GLN A 369 -3.28 25.59 14.29
C GLN A 369 -1.77 25.43 14.11
N SER A 370 -1.01 25.66 15.17
CA SER A 370 0.45 25.60 15.14
C SER A 370 0.87 24.14 14.98
N LYS A 371 1.16 23.73 13.75
CA LYS A 371 1.55 22.35 13.46
C LYS A 371 3.02 22.14 13.85
N LEU A 372 3.30 21.10 14.64
CA LEU A 372 4.66 20.75 15.06
C LEU A 372 5.38 19.97 13.95
N ALA A 373 6.50 20.51 13.45
CA ALA A 373 7.38 19.80 12.52
C ALA A 373 8.62 19.30 13.26
N LEU A 374 8.75 17.98 13.37
CA LEU A 374 9.94 17.32 13.89
C LEU A 374 10.78 16.78 12.73
N ILE A 375 12.07 17.11 12.71
CA ILE A 375 13.03 16.54 11.76
C ILE A 375 13.92 15.57 12.53
N TYR A 376 13.94 14.31 12.11
CA TYR A 376 14.78 13.27 12.67
C TYR A 376 15.42 12.44 11.57
N ASP A 377 16.56 11.81 11.89
CA ASP A 377 17.18 10.83 11.01
C ASP A 377 16.37 9.51 11.04
N SER A 378 16.29 8.84 9.91
CA SER A 378 15.81 7.45 9.76
C SER A 378 16.34 6.48 10.83
N ASN A 379 17.56 6.72 11.32
CA ASN A 379 18.14 5.96 12.43
C ASN A 379 17.30 6.07 13.71
N LEU A 380 16.75 7.24 14.06
CA LEU A 380 15.92 7.41 15.27
C LEU A 380 14.74 6.44 15.25
N ALA A 381 14.02 6.36 14.13
CA ALA A 381 12.90 5.44 14.01
C ALA A 381 13.35 3.98 14.15
N ALA A 382 14.51 3.61 13.59
CA ALA A 382 15.07 2.27 13.76
C ALA A 382 15.44 1.94 15.22
N LEU A 383 16.00 2.92 15.96
CA LEU A 383 16.31 2.77 17.39
C LEU A 383 15.03 2.54 18.21
N LEU A 384 13.95 3.28 17.90
CA LEU A 384 12.66 3.16 18.60
C LEU A 384 11.91 1.85 18.28
N MET A 385 12.23 1.18 17.15
CA MET A 385 11.66 -0.12 16.80
C MET A 385 12.30 -1.31 17.54
N MET A 386 13.36 -1.08 18.32
CA MET A 386 14.03 -2.12 19.11
C MET A 386 13.09 -2.62 20.22
N GLY A 387 12.95 -3.94 20.32
CA GLY A 387 11.93 -4.59 21.17
C GLY A 387 12.11 -4.45 22.68
N ASN A 388 13.12 -3.73 23.15
CA ASN A 388 13.48 -3.63 24.57
C ASN A 388 13.03 -2.32 25.24
N LEU A 389 12.39 -1.39 24.51
CA LEU A 389 11.97 -0.08 25.05
C LEU A 389 10.55 -0.13 25.65
N SER A 390 9.53 -0.13 24.79
CA SER A 390 8.13 -0.40 25.15
C SER A 390 7.46 -1.20 24.04
N ALA A 391 6.50 -2.06 24.40
CA ALA A 391 5.73 -2.85 23.46
C ALA A 391 4.92 -1.99 22.49
N GLY A 392 4.43 -0.82 22.93
CA GLY A 392 3.65 0.11 22.12
C GLY A 392 4.51 1.05 21.26
N LEU A 393 5.79 1.22 21.56
CA LEU A 393 6.63 2.19 20.86
C LEU A 393 6.92 1.80 19.40
N LYS A 394 7.02 0.50 19.14
CA LYS A 394 7.35 -0.02 17.80
C LYS A 394 6.35 0.43 16.73
N LYS A 395 5.06 0.42 17.03
CA LYS A 395 4.01 0.80 16.06
C LYS A 395 4.06 2.30 15.71
N HIS A 396 4.32 3.15 16.70
CA HIS A 396 4.53 4.59 16.46
C HIS A 396 5.81 4.84 15.66
N ALA A 397 6.91 4.15 15.99
CA ALA A 397 8.16 4.24 15.25
C ALA A 397 8.03 3.80 13.78
N VAL A 398 7.27 2.73 13.51
CA VAL A 398 6.96 2.27 12.15
C VAL A 398 6.14 3.31 11.39
N THR A 399 5.13 3.89 12.04
CA THR A 399 4.32 4.97 11.46
C THR A 399 5.18 6.19 11.11
N MET A 400 6.05 6.62 12.04
CA MET A 400 7.05 7.66 11.81
C MET A 400 7.97 7.35 10.64
N PHE A 401 8.38 6.10 10.46
CA PHE A 401 9.30 5.73 9.39
C PHE A 401 8.62 5.68 8.01
N GLU A 402 7.46 5.05 7.92
CA GLU A 402 6.78 4.74 6.65
C GLU A 402 5.91 5.90 6.15
N VAL A 403 5.18 6.56 7.06
CA VAL A 403 4.26 7.66 6.73
C VAL A 403 4.96 9.00 6.87
N GLY A 404 5.82 9.12 7.89
CA GLY A 404 6.43 10.38 8.28
C GLY A 404 5.49 11.30 9.09
N GLN A 405 4.19 11.03 9.15
CA GLN A 405 3.23 11.93 9.79
C GLN A 405 2.59 11.27 11.00
N LEU A 406 2.41 12.05 12.07
CA LEU A 406 1.63 11.70 13.26
C LEU A 406 0.63 12.83 13.53
N ARG A 407 -0.59 12.46 13.91
CA ARG A 407 -1.61 13.40 14.39
C ARG A 407 -1.41 13.72 15.87
N ASP A 408 -2.13 14.72 16.37
CA ASP A 408 -2.04 15.16 17.76
C ASP A 408 -2.39 14.03 18.76
N ASP A 409 -3.47 13.27 18.48
CA ASP A 409 -3.84 12.08 19.27
C ASP A 409 -2.74 11.00 19.27
N GLN A 410 -2.02 10.88 18.16
CA GLN A 410 -0.92 9.92 18.01
C GLN A 410 0.38 10.38 18.66
N ILE A 411 0.61 11.69 18.71
CA ILE A 411 1.73 12.29 19.44
C ILE A 411 1.52 12.14 20.95
N ASP A 412 0.29 12.33 21.44
CA ASP A 412 -0.06 12.11 22.84
C ASP A 412 0.15 10.64 23.23
N ALA A 413 -0.36 9.71 22.43
CA ALA A 413 -0.15 8.27 22.64
C ALA A 413 1.35 7.88 22.62
N LEU A 414 2.12 8.40 21.65
CA LEU A 414 3.57 8.22 21.59
C LEU A 414 4.26 8.78 22.85
N THR A 415 3.82 9.95 23.31
CA THR A 415 4.39 10.60 24.50
C THR A 415 4.15 9.76 25.76
N GLU A 416 2.96 9.18 25.93
CA GLU A 416 2.70 8.26 27.03
C GLU A 416 3.55 7.00 26.94
N GLU A 417 3.69 6.40 25.76
CA GLU A 417 4.56 5.23 25.55
C GLU A 417 6.04 5.53 25.86
N LEU A 418 6.53 6.71 25.49
CA LEU A 418 7.88 7.15 25.79
C LEU A 418 8.13 7.39 27.29
N ARG A 419 7.09 7.77 28.06
CA ARG A 419 7.19 7.91 29.52
C ARG A 419 7.34 6.58 30.25
N LEU A 420 6.97 5.46 29.61
CA LEU A 420 7.13 4.11 30.16
C LEU A 420 8.56 3.57 30.04
N ILE A 421 9.46 4.27 29.35
CA ILE A 421 10.86 3.88 29.22
C ILE A 421 11.54 3.98 30.59
N ASP A 422 12.03 2.85 31.12
CA ASP A 422 12.67 2.77 32.43
C ASP A 422 13.86 3.74 32.59
N ASP A 423 13.97 4.34 33.78
CA ASP A 423 15.03 5.29 34.14
C ASP A 423 16.39 4.62 34.42
N TYR A 424 16.38 3.32 34.75
CA TYR A 424 17.59 2.55 35.05
C TYR A 424 18.13 1.93 33.77
N GLY A 425 19.16 2.58 33.20
CA GLY A 425 19.72 2.28 31.89
C GLY A 425 20.11 0.81 31.69
N ALA A 426 19.90 0.32 30.48
CA ALA A 426 20.47 -0.92 30.02
C ALA A 426 21.98 -0.75 29.78
N ASP A 427 22.81 -1.71 30.22
CA ASP A 427 24.26 -1.69 29.98
C ASP A 427 24.59 -1.94 28.50
N GLY A 428 25.61 -1.24 27.96
CA GLY A 428 26.20 -1.49 26.65
C GLY A 428 25.49 -0.79 25.48
N ASP A 429 25.51 -1.39 24.27
CA ASP A 429 24.92 -0.81 23.05
C ASP A 429 23.42 -0.46 23.20
N ALA A 430 22.76 -1.05 24.21
CA ALA A 430 21.36 -0.81 24.52
C ALA A 430 21.09 0.61 25.04
N GLU A 431 22.05 1.23 25.73
CA GLU A 431 21.94 2.58 26.32
C GLU A 431 21.53 3.62 25.28
N THR A 432 22.11 3.54 24.08
CA THR A 432 21.82 4.42 22.94
C THR A 432 20.33 4.44 22.57
N TYR A 433 19.62 3.31 22.67
CA TYR A 433 18.19 3.23 22.36
C TYR A 433 17.35 3.96 23.41
N PHE A 434 17.70 3.81 24.70
CA PHE A 434 17.02 4.48 25.81
C PHE A 434 17.27 5.98 25.79
N GLU A 435 18.50 6.41 25.50
CA GLU A 435 18.84 7.83 25.33
C GLU A 435 18.06 8.47 24.19
N ALA A 436 17.96 7.79 23.04
CA ALA A 436 17.21 8.28 21.89
C ALA A 436 15.71 8.46 22.21
N GLY A 437 15.10 7.50 22.90
CA GLY A 437 13.71 7.60 23.36
C GLY A 437 13.48 8.76 24.34
N ARG A 438 14.38 8.93 25.32
CA ARG A 438 14.32 10.04 26.29
C ARG A 438 14.53 11.40 25.63
N ALA A 439 15.46 11.51 24.69
CA ALA A 439 15.70 12.74 23.95
C ALA A 439 14.46 13.15 23.14
N LEU A 440 13.77 12.17 22.53
CA LEU A 440 12.50 12.42 21.85
C LEU A 440 11.39 12.83 22.83
N LEU A 441 11.26 12.16 23.98
CA LEU A 441 10.30 12.53 25.03
C LEU A 441 10.51 13.97 25.49
N LEU A 442 11.77 14.34 25.77
CA LEU A 442 12.14 15.69 26.15
C LEU A 442 11.72 16.68 25.05
N ALA A 443 12.02 16.39 23.79
CA ALA A 443 11.66 17.24 22.67
C ALA A 443 10.14 17.46 22.52
N LEU A 444 9.34 16.42 22.79
CA LEU A 444 7.87 16.50 22.72
C LEU A 444 7.27 17.25 23.93
N VAL A 445 7.73 16.97 25.15
CA VAL A 445 7.16 17.54 26.38
C VAL A 445 7.61 19.00 26.61
N THR A 446 8.81 19.37 26.19
CA THR A 446 9.36 20.72 26.39
C THR A 446 8.95 21.72 25.31
N GLY A 447 7.86 21.46 24.58
CA GLY A 447 7.38 22.27 23.46
C GLY A 447 7.71 23.77 23.55
N TYR A 448 8.04 24.37 22.39
CA TYR A 448 8.18 25.82 22.13
C TYR A 448 9.57 26.45 22.06
N LYS A 449 10.69 25.74 22.24
CA LYS A 449 12.01 26.28 21.87
C LYS A 449 12.90 25.20 21.27
N THR A 450 13.24 25.39 20.00
CA THR A 450 14.32 24.74 19.23
C THR A 450 15.24 23.87 20.08
N ILE A 451 15.01 22.56 20.10
CA ILE A 451 16.01 21.60 20.58
C ILE A 451 16.85 21.20 19.37
N ILE A 452 18.05 21.76 19.32
CA ILE A 452 19.16 21.21 18.54
C ILE A 452 19.48 19.87 19.21
N LEU A 453 18.96 18.77 18.68
CA LEU A 453 19.53 17.46 19.00
C LEU A 453 21.00 17.50 18.57
N PRO A 454 21.94 17.06 19.41
CA PRO A 454 23.33 16.99 18.99
C PRO A 454 23.39 16.04 17.80
N LEU A 455 23.79 16.59 16.64
CA LEU A 455 24.31 15.81 15.54
C LEU A 455 25.35 14.86 16.16
N PHE A 456 25.04 13.56 16.20
CA PHE A 456 26.00 12.53 16.57
C PHE A 456 27.14 12.58 15.55
N TRP A 457 28.12 13.43 15.83
CA TRP A 457 29.43 13.40 15.20
C TRP A 457 30.13 12.18 15.79
N SER A 458 30.21 11.11 15.02
CA SER A 458 31.09 9.99 15.35
C SER A 458 32.53 10.50 15.30
N HIS A 459 33.12 10.76 16.46
CA HIS A 459 34.57 10.70 16.59
C HIS A 459 34.98 9.25 16.52
N SER A 460 35.53 8.84 15.38
CA SER A 460 36.39 7.66 15.31
C SER A 460 37.83 8.11 15.04
N ASN A 461 38.65 7.92 16.07
CA ASN A 461 40.10 7.72 16.06
C ASN A 461 41.01 8.87 15.61
N GLU A 462 41.46 9.67 16.58
CA GLU A 462 42.88 10.00 16.66
C GLU A 462 43.48 9.21 17.82
N GLY A 463 44.29 8.20 17.45
CA GLY A 463 45.17 7.53 18.39
C GLY A 463 46.39 8.41 18.60
N ASP A 464 46.57 8.86 19.83
CA ASP A 464 47.85 9.35 20.32
C ASP A 464 48.45 8.28 21.24
N TYR A 465 49.38 7.51 20.70
CA TYR A 465 50.49 6.96 21.49
C TYR A 465 51.79 7.29 20.76
N VAL A 466 52.62 8.02 21.49
CA VAL A 466 54.06 8.29 21.28
C VAL A 466 54.83 7.02 20.98
#